data_AF-A0A7X7N5M6-F1
#
_entry.id   AF-A0A7X7N5M6-F1
#
_cell.length_a   1.000
_cell.length_b   1.000
_cell.length_c   1.000
_cell.angle_alpha   90.00
_cell.angle_beta   90.00
_cell.angle_gamma   90.00
#
_symmetry.space_group_name_H-M   'P 1'
#
loop_
_entity.id
_entity.type
_entity.pdbx_description
1 polymer ?
#
loop_
_entity_poly.entity_id
_entity_poly.type
_entity_poly.pdbx_seq_one_letter_code
_entity_poly.pdbx_strand_id
1 'polypeptide(L)'
;MNLQEFKRNFHNLKNKGFVPSTRRGPTGVGHTLETLLGLQENNIALPDLVEAEIKAHRSNSSNMITLFTFNRKAWQIPPLKAVKEYGS
;
A
#
# COMPACT_ATOMS: atom_id res chain seq x y z
N MET A 1 13.09 0.18 8.98
CA MET A 1 12.59 -0.54 10.18
C MET A 1 12.88 -2.03 10.03
N ASN A 2 13.42 -2.70 11.05
CA ASN A 2 13.60 -4.16 11.03
C ASN A 2 12.35 -4.89 11.58
N LEU A 3 12.27 -6.22 11.43
CA LEU A 3 11.08 -6.98 11.81
C LEU A 3 10.73 -6.90 13.31
N GLN A 4 11.73 -6.81 14.19
CA GLN A 4 11.49 -6.71 15.64
C GLN A 4 10.91 -5.35 16.03
N GLU A 5 11.44 -4.28 15.44
CA GLU A 5 10.91 -2.93 15.58
C GLU A 5 9.48 -2.85 15.03
N PHE A 6 9.23 -3.45 13.87
CA PHE A 6 7.88 -3.54 13.29
C PHE A 6 6.89 -4.22 14.23
N LYS A 7 7.23 -5.42 14.75
CA LYS A 7 6.33 -6.16 15.66
C LYS A 7 5.96 -5.32 16.89
N ARG A 8 6.94 -4.62 17.47
CA ARG A 8 6.71 -3.72 18.62
C ARG A 8 5.80 -2.55 18.24
N ASN A 9 6.10 -1.84 17.17
CA ASN A 9 5.34 -0.66 16.75
C ASN A 9 3.91 -1.05 16.31
N PHE A 10 3.76 -2.18 15.62
CA PHE A 10 2.48 -2.72 15.21
C PHE A 10 1.62 -3.16 16.40
N HIS A 11 2.22 -3.75 17.43
CA HIS A 11 1.50 -4.08 18.66
C HIS A 11 1.00 -2.82 19.38
N ASN A 12 1.85 -1.79 19.49
CA ASN A 12 1.46 -0.49 20.04
C ASN A 12 0.33 0.16 19.25
N LEU A 13 0.37 0.08 17.91
CA LEU A 13 -0.69 0.57 17.04
C LEU A 13 -1.99 -0.20 17.26
N LYS A 14 -1.94 -1.54 17.32
CA LYS A 14 -3.11 -2.39 17.61
C LYS A 14 -3.79 -2.00 18.92
N ASN A 15 -3.00 -1.70 19.96
CA ASN A 15 -3.52 -1.30 21.27
C ASN A 15 -4.23 0.07 21.28
N LYS A 16 -4.07 0.90 20.25
CA LYS A 16 -4.83 2.16 20.09
C LYS A 16 -6.28 1.92 19.67
N GLY A 17 -6.64 0.73 19.21
CA GLY A 17 -7.98 0.44 18.70
C GLY A 17 -8.24 1.16 17.37
N PHE A 18 -9.42 1.77 17.24
CA PHE A 18 -9.78 2.51 16.03
C PHE A 18 -8.96 3.80 15.91
N VAL A 19 -8.43 4.05 14.71
CA VAL A 19 -7.71 5.28 14.38
C VAL A 19 -8.33 5.91 13.14
N PRO A 20 -8.52 7.24 13.11
CA PRO A 20 -9.05 7.93 11.95
C PRO A 20 -8.07 7.85 10.77
N SER A 21 -8.62 7.82 9.55
CA SER A 21 -7.82 7.80 8.32
C SER A 21 -7.06 9.12 8.17
N THR A 22 -5.78 9.02 7.82
CA THR A 22 -4.88 10.16 7.57
C THR A 22 -5.06 10.78 6.17
N ARG A 23 -5.68 10.04 5.24
CA ARG A 23 -5.99 10.49 3.87
C ARG A 23 -7.37 10.03 3.45
N ARG A 24 -8.05 10.83 2.61
CA ARG A 24 -9.34 10.46 2.00
C ARG A 24 -9.14 9.44 0.87
N GLY A 25 -10.11 8.55 0.69
CA GLY A 25 -10.13 7.58 -0.40
C GLY A 25 -9.53 6.20 -0.07
N PRO A 26 -9.51 5.28 -1.06
CA PRO A 26 -9.13 3.88 -0.85
C PRO A 26 -7.73 3.70 -0.28
N THR A 27 -6.78 4.52 -0.73
CA THR A 27 -5.36 4.50 -0.33
C THR A 27 -5.13 4.94 1.12
N GLY A 28 -6.16 5.44 1.80
CA GLY A 28 -6.07 5.87 3.19
C GLY A 28 -5.68 4.75 4.16
N VAL A 29 -6.02 3.48 3.89
CA VAL A 29 -5.68 2.37 4.78
C VAL A 29 -4.17 2.09 4.83
N GLY A 30 -3.51 2.07 3.66
CA GLY A 30 -2.05 1.89 3.55
C GLY A 30 -1.31 3.10 4.14
N HIS A 31 -1.66 4.30 3.67
CA HIS A 31 -1.05 5.53 4.14
C HIS A 31 -1.19 5.74 5.66
N THR A 32 -2.34 5.38 6.24
CA THR A 32 -2.54 5.48 7.70
C THR A 32 -1.66 4.48 8.45
N LEU A 33 -1.53 3.25 7.96
CA LEU A 33 -0.64 2.26 8.57
C LEU A 33 0.81 2.72 8.53
N GLU A 34 1.30 3.13 7.35
CA GLU A 34 2.66 3.64 7.16
C GLU A 34 2.96 4.84 8.06
N THR A 35 2.08 5.84 8.04
CA THR A 35 2.21 7.05 8.88
C THR A 35 2.30 6.70 10.36
N LEU A 36 1.44 5.82 10.86
CA LEU A 36 1.41 5.46 12.28
C LEU A 36 2.55 4.52 12.70
N LEU A 37 3.16 3.81 11.74
CA LEU A 37 4.40 3.06 11.95
C LEU A 37 5.65 3.94 11.82
N GLY A 38 5.51 5.21 11.41
CA GLY A 38 6.64 6.12 11.19
C GLY A 38 7.39 5.86 9.88
N LEU A 39 6.74 5.23 8.91
CA LEU A 39 7.28 5.03 7.56
C LEU A 39 6.91 6.23 6.68
N GLN A 40 7.85 6.66 5.83
CA GLN A 40 7.63 7.76 4.89
C GLN A 40 7.17 7.21 3.53
N GLU A 41 6.03 7.69 3.03
CA GLU A 41 5.53 7.34 1.69
C GLU A 41 6.59 7.69 0.64
N ASN A 42 6.89 6.75 -0.25
CA ASN A 42 7.81 6.93 -1.36
C ASN A 42 7.38 6.07 -2.56
N ASN A 43 8.04 6.24 -3.71
CA ASN A 43 7.76 5.52 -4.96
C ASN A 43 8.93 4.63 -5.41
N ILE A 44 9.83 4.29 -4.48
CA ILE A 44 11.00 3.45 -4.75
C ILE A 44 10.53 2.00 -4.77
N ALA A 45 10.95 1.24 -5.78
CA ALA A 45 10.64 -0.19 -5.87
C ALA A 45 11.53 -1.02 -4.94
N LEU A 46 11.51 -0.69 -3.65
CA LEU A 46 12.19 -1.38 -2.56
C LEU A 46 11.19 -1.71 -1.45
N PRO A 47 11.47 -2.74 -0.62
CA PRO A 47 10.59 -3.09 0.49
C PRO A 47 10.48 -1.97 1.55
N ASP A 48 9.31 -1.87 2.19
CA ASP A 48 9.07 -0.91 3.27
C ASP A 48 9.90 -1.18 4.55
N LEU A 49 10.14 -2.46 4.85
CA LEU A 49 11.00 -2.93 5.93
C LEU A 49 12.30 -3.46 5.36
N VAL A 50 13.30 -3.67 6.22
CA VAL A 50 14.61 -4.21 5.77
C VAL A 50 14.46 -5.57 5.08
N GLU A 51 13.49 -6.39 5.50
CA GLU A 51 13.34 -7.79 5.07
C GLU A 51 11.99 -8.11 4.42
N ALA A 52 11.04 -7.15 4.40
CA ALA A 52 9.67 -7.42 4.01
C ALA A 52 8.94 -6.18 3.50
N GLU A 53 7.95 -6.41 2.65
CA GLU A 53 6.97 -5.42 2.20
C GLU A 53 5.74 -5.43 3.12
N ILE A 54 5.15 -4.27 3.40
CA ILE A 54 3.88 -4.19 4.13
C ILE A 54 2.72 -3.92 3.17
N LYS A 55 1.58 -4.57 3.41
CA LYS A 55 0.33 -4.32 2.68
C LYS A 55 -0.82 -4.19 3.66
N ALA A 56 -1.60 -3.12 3.54
CA ALA A 56 -2.78 -2.88 4.35
C ALA A 56 -4.05 -3.15 3.53
N HIS A 57 -4.99 -3.91 4.08
CA HIS A 57 -6.26 -4.26 3.44
C HIS A 57 -7.39 -4.26 4.46
N ARG A 58 -8.59 -3.86 4.03
CA ARG A 58 -9.78 -3.84 4.90
C ARG A 58 -10.43 -5.21 4.84
N SER A 59 -10.59 -5.86 6.00
CA SER A 59 -11.11 -7.24 6.10
C SER A 59 -12.50 -7.46 5.49
N ASN A 60 -13.32 -6.41 5.40
CA ASN A 60 -14.65 -6.45 4.78
C ASN A 60 -14.65 -6.13 3.27
N SER A 61 -13.49 -5.90 2.66
CA SER A 61 -13.36 -5.64 1.24
C SER A 61 -13.20 -6.94 0.45
N SER A 62 -13.98 -7.10 -0.61
CA SER A 62 -13.82 -8.17 -1.59
C SER A 62 -12.78 -7.87 -2.67
N ASN A 63 -12.10 -6.71 -2.60
CA ASN A 63 -11.10 -6.32 -3.57
C ASN A 63 -9.83 -7.17 -3.43
N MET A 64 -9.17 -7.43 -4.56
CA MET A 64 -7.86 -8.08 -4.59
C MET A 64 -6.80 -7.26 -3.85
N ILE A 65 -5.80 -7.94 -3.30
CA ILE A 65 -4.59 -7.31 -2.76
C ILE A 65 -3.62 -7.07 -3.91
N THR A 66 -3.34 -5.81 -4.21
CA THR A 66 -2.31 -5.44 -5.20
C THR A 66 -0.93 -5.77 -4.65
N LEU A 67 -0.23 -6.71 -5.29
CA LEU A 67 1.13 -7.11 -4.89
C LEU A 67 2.17 -6.07 -5.31
N PHE A 68 2.19 -5.75 -6.60
CA PHE A 68 3.08 -4.75 -7.20
C PHE A 68 2.49 -4.24 -8.51
N THR A 69 3.00 -3.11 -9.00
CA THR A 69 2.71 -2.61 -10.36
C THR A 69 3.94 -2.83 -11.24
N PHE A 70 3.72 -3.27 -12.47
CA PHE A 70 4.79 -3.59 -13.41
C PHE A 70 4.44 -3.10 -14.81
N ASN A 71 5.37 -2.41 -15.46
CA ASN A 71 5.15 -1.78 -16.77
C ASN A 71 6.25 -2.06 -17.81
N ARG A 72 7.22 -2.95 -17.55
CA ARG A 72 8.35 -3.21 -18.46
C ARG A 72 7.92 -4.00 -19.70
N LYS A 73 7.38 -3.31 -20.71
CA LYS A 73 6.99 -3.87 -22.03
C LYS A 73 5.94 -4.99 -21.99
N ALA A 74 5.20 -5.12 -20.89
CA ALA A 74 4.08 -6.05 -20.81
C ALA A 74 2.89 -5.64 -21.70
N TRP A 75 2.84 -4.37 -22.10
CA TRP A 75 1.75 -3.80 -22.87
C TRP A 75 1.85 -4.17 -24.35
N GLN A 76 0.84 -4.86 -24.87
CA GLN A 76 0.70 -5.15 -26.31
C GLN A 76 0.26 -3.91 -27.10
N ILE A 77 -0.47 -2.99 -26.44
CA ILE A 77 -0.94 -1.72 -26.99
C ILE A 77 -0.48 -0.59 -26.05
N PRO A 78 -0.01 0.57 -26.56
CA PRO A 78 0.31 1.70 -25.70
C PRO A 78 -0.86 2.06 -24.77
N PRO A 79 -0.66 2.19 -23.44
CA PRO A 79 -1.75 2.39 -22.49
C PRO A 79 -2.67 3.57 -22.83
N LEU A 80 -2.10 4.70 -23.26
CA LEU A 80 -2.89 5.88 -23.67
C LEU A 80 -3.76 5.63 -24.91
N LYS A 81 -3.31 4.77 -25.82
CA LYS A 81 -4.11 4.37 -26.98
C LYS A 81 -5.26 3.47 -26.54
N ALA A 82 -4.98 2.47 -25.69
CA ALA A 82 -6.01 1.57 -25.16
C ALA A 82 -7.10 2.33 -24.39
N VAL A 83 -6.73 3.32 -23.57
CA VAL A 83 -7.71 4.16 -22.84
C VAL A 83 -8.56 4.99 -23.80
N LYS A 84 -7.97 5.56 -24.86
CA LYS A 84 -8.74 6.34 -25.86
C LYS A 84 -9.70 5.46 -26.68
N GLU A 85 -9.33 4.21 -26.94
CA GLU A 85 -10.08 3.31 -27.81
C GLU A 85 -11.17 2.53 -27.05
N TYR A 86 -10.92 2.15 -25.80
CA TYR A 86 -11.80 1.27 -25.01
C TYR A 86 -12.24 1.86 -23.66
N GLY A 87 -11.79 3.05 -23.29
CA GLY A 87 -12.22 3.71 -22.06
C GLY A 87 -13.71 4.04 -22.10
N SER A 88 -14.39 3.84 -20.97
CA SER A 88 -15.79 4.26 -20.75
C SER A 88 -15.89 5.77 -20.50
#